data_AF-A0A376P7Z0-F1
#
_entry.id   AF-A0A376P7Z0-F1
#
_cell.length_a   1.000
_cell.length_b   1.000
_cell.length_c   1.000
_cell.angle_alpha   90.00
_cell.angle_beta   90.00
_cell.angle_gamma   90.00
#
_symmetry.space_group_name_H-M   'P 1'
#
loop_
_entity.id
_entity.type
_entity.pdbx_description
1 polymer ?
#
loop_
_entity_poly.entity_id
_entity_poly.type
_entity_poly.pdbx_seq_one_letter_code
_entity_poly.pdbx_strand_id
1 'polypeptide(L)'
;MKKIAIVGAGPTGIYTLFSLLQQQTPLSISIFEQADEAGVGMPYSDEENSKMMLANIASIEIPPINCTYLEWLQKQEASHLQRYGVKKKPCTIVSFYREFCWANISAINFYD
;
A
#
# COMPACT_ATOMS: atom_id res chain seq x y z
N MET A 1 19.20 -24.53 7.35
CA MET A 1 18.07 -23.66 6.93
C MET A 1 18.10 -22.41 7.80
N LYS A 2 18.12 -21.21 7.20
CA LYS A 2 18.15 -19.96 7.98
C LYS A 2 16.74 -19.66 8.51
N LYS A 3 16.65 -19.22 9.76
CA LYS A 3 15.39 -18.82 10.41
C LYS A 3 15.38 -17.31 10.57
N ILE A 4 14.31 -16.68 10.11
CA ILE A 4 14.14 -15.22 10.14
C ILE A 4 12.81 -14.93 10.80
N ALA A 5 12.82 -14.03 11.79
CA ALA A 5 11.62 -13.46 12.37
C ALA A 5 11.44 -12.03 11.87
N ILE A 6 10.26 -11.70 11.36
CA ILE A 6 9.83 -10.34 11.03
C ILE A 6 8.84 -9.93 12.12
N VAL A 7 9.12 -8.84 12.83
CA VAL A 7 8.24 -8.29 13.86
C VAL A 7 7.65 -6.99 13.32
N GLY A 8 6.33 -6.97 13.16
CA GLY A 8 5.59 -5.97 12.41
C GLY A 8 5.36 -6.41 10.96
N ALA A 9 4.10 -6.55 10.58
CA ALA A 9 3.64 -6.89 9.24
C ALA A 9 3.06 -5.68 8.48
N GLY A 10 3.37 -4.46 8.88
CA GLY A 10 3.07 -3.25 8.13
C GLY A 10 3.81 -3.18 6.77
N PRO A 11 3.78 -2.03 6.07
CA PRO A 11 4.30 -1.91 4.70
C PRO A 11 5.74 -2.40 4.54
N THR A 12 6.63 -2.00 5.46
CA THR A 12 8.04 -2.44 5.46
C THR A 12 8.18 -3.95 5.68
N GLY A 13 7.35 -4.55 6.53
CA GLY A 13 7.35 -5.99 6.80
C GLY A 13 6.97 -6.79 5.55
N ILE A 14 5.97 -6.32 4.80
CA ILE A 14 5.55 -6.93 3.53
C ILE A 14 6.66 -6.82 2.48
N TYR A 15 7.25 -5.64 2.27
CA TYR A 15 8.34 -5.50 1.29
C TYR A 15 9.57 -6.33 1.67
N THR A 16 9.87 -6.44 2.96
CA THR A 16 10.94 -7.32 3.47
C THR A 16 10.65 -8.76 3.12
N LEU A 17 9.43 -9.26 3.40
CA LEU A 17 9.01 -10.60 3.02
C LEU A 17 9.13 -10.81 1.50
N PHE A 18 8.63 -9.86 0.71
CA PHE A 18 8.68 -9.93 -0.75
C PHE A 18 10.12 -10.07 -1.27
N SER A 19 11.07 -9.30 -0.73
CA SER A 19 12.49 -9.41 -1.09
C SER A 19 13.11 -10.74 -0.65
N LEU A 20 12.71 -11.27 0.51
CA LEU A 20 13.18 -12.57 1.01
C LEU A 20 12.67 -13.74 0.17
N LEU A 21 11.44 -13.67 -0.33
CA LEU A 21 10.86 -14.70 -1.21
C LEU A 21 11.57 -14.81 -2.56
N GLN A 22 12.28 -13.77 -3.00
CA GLN A 22 13.08 -13.79 -4.24
C GLN A 22 14.44 -14.47 -4.06
N GLN A 23 14.82 -14.84 -2.84
CA GLN A 23 16.09 -15.52 -2.59
C GLN A 23 15.99 -17.00 -2.99
N GLN A 24 17.02 -17.51 -3.66
CA GLN A 24 17.10 -18.93 -4.04
C GLN A 24 17.41 -19.86 -2.85
N THR A 25 17.81 -19.31 -1.71
CA THR A 25 18.11 -20.09 -0.52
C THR A 25 16.84 -20.43 0.25
N PRO A 26 16.63 -21.70 0.69
CA PRO A 26 15.52 -22.05 1.55
C PRO A 26 15.55 -21.30 2.90
N LEU A 27 14.48 -20.58 3.18
CA LEU A 27 14.28 -19.80 4.41
C LEU A 27 13.09 -20.35 5.20
N SER A 28 13.19 -20.29 6.53
CA SER A 28 12.05 -20.43 7.43
C SER A 28 11.74 -19.04 8.00
N ILE A 29 10.57 -18.51 7.65
CA ILE A 29 10.18 -17.14 7.99
C ILE A 29 8.99 -17.21 8.96
N SER A 30 9.07 -16.48 10.06
CA SER A 30 7.96 -16.26 10.99
C SER A 30 7.65 -14.77 11.04
N ILE A 31 6.37 -14.43 10.96
CA ILE A 31 5.90 -13.04 10.97
C ILE A 31 5.04 -12.87 12.21
N PHE A 32 5.28 -11.80 12.95
CA PHE A 32 4.54 -11.43 14.15
C PHE A 32 3.89 -10.08 13.90
N GLU A 33 2.57 -10.02 14.00
CA GLU A 33 1.77 -8.81 13.90
C GLU A 33 0.87 -8.74 15.14
N GLN A 34 0.72 -7.54 15.70
CA GLN A 34 -0.16 -7.28 16.83
C GLN A 34 -1.59 -7.00 16.36
N ALA A 35 -1.75 -6.36 15.20
CA ALA A 35 -3.04 -6.07 14.59
C ALA A 35 -3.72 -7.34 14.06
N ASP A 36 -5.03 -7.26 13.86
CA ASP A 36 -5.82 -8.34 13.28
C ASP A 36 -5.52 -8.53 11.78
N GLU A 37 -5.00 -7.50 11.12
CA GLU A 37 -4.73 -7.48 9.69
C GLU A 37 -3.27 -7.13 9.38
N ALA A 38 -2.62 -7.96 8.55
CA ALA A 38 -1.29 -7.69 8.05
C ALA A 38 -1.32 -6.64 6.93
N GLY A 39 -0.33 -5.76 6.90
CA GLY A 39 -0.18 -4.72 5.89
C GLY A 39 -0.97 -3.45 6.15
N VAL A 40 -1.81 -3.46 7.19
CA VAL A 40 -2.51 -2.28 7.71
C VAL A 40 -1.66 -1.68 8.82
N GLY A 41 -1.25 -0.44 8.62
CA GLY A 41 -0.43 0.35 9.54
C GLY A 41 -0.17 1.69 8.89
N MET A 42 0.41 2.67 9.57
CA MET A 42 0.70 3.96 8.95
C MET A 42 1.44 3.77 7.61
N PRO A 43 0.95 4.31 6.47
CA PRO A 43 -0.13 5.31 6.32
C PRO A 43 -1.54 4.76 6.00
N TYR A 44 -1.74 3.44 5.95
CA TYR A 44 -2.95 2.75 5.49
C TYR A 44 -3.94 2.34 6.60
N SER A 45 -3.71 2.77 7.85
CA SER A 45 -4.62 2.52 8.97
C SER A 45 -5.53 3.72 9.17
N ASP A 46 -6.86 3.50 9.25
CA ASP A 46 -7.83 4.56 9.59
C ASP A 46 -7.63 5.14 11.00
N GLU A 47 -7.04 4.37 11.92
CA GLU A 47 -6.77 4.82 13.28
C GLU A 47 -5.57 5.77 13.33
N GLU A 48 -4.54 5.46 12.55
CA GLU A 48 -3.29 6.20 12.55
C GLU A 48 -3.26 7.30 11.49
N ASN A 49 -4.20 7.29 10.54
CA ASN A 49 -4.21 8.20 9.42
C ASN A 49 -5.46 9.10 9.34
N SER A 50 -5.28 10.31 8.82
CA SER A 50 -6.34 11.31 8.69
C SER A 50 -6.40 11.85 7.27
N LYS A 51 -7.61 12.16 6.80
CA LYS A 51 -7.84 12.82 5.51
C LYS A 51 -7.08 14.14 5.35
N MET A 52 -6.64 14.76 6.44
CA MET A 52 -5.83 15.99 6.42
C MET A 52 -4.31 15.76 6.23
N MET A 53 -3.80 14.55 6.39
CA MET A 53 -2.35 14.28 6.33
C MET A 53 -1.87 14.09 4.90
N LEU A 54 -1.00 14.95 4.37
CA LEU A 54 -0.49 14.79 3.01
C LEU A 54 0.51 13.62 2.90
N ALA A 55 0.43 12.87 1.79
CA ALA A 55 1.43 11.87 1.48
C ALA A 55 2.73 12.53 1.01
N ASN A 56 3.85 12.12 1.59
CA ASN A 56 5.20 12.59 1.24
C ASN A 56 5.92 11.64 0.26
N ILE A 57 5.20 10.69 -0.34
CA ILE A 57 5.73 9.73 -1.31
C ILE A 57 4.81 9.70 -2.53
N ALA A 58 5.40 9.84 -3.71
CA ALA A 58 4.68 9.71 -4.97
C ALA A 58 4.50 8.24 -5.33
N SER A 59 3.44 7.92 -6.10
CA SER A 59 3.17 6.53 -6.48
C SER A 59 4.26 5.84 -7.31
N ILE A 60 5.13 6.58 -8.01
CA ILE A 60 6.30 6.02 -8.72
C ILE A 60 7.35 5.45 -7.75
N GLU A 61 7.38 5.97 -6.53
CA GLU A 61 8.33 5.58 -5.50
C GLU A 61 7.85 4.34 -4.74
N ILE A 62 6.59 3.93 -4.92
CA ILE A 62 6.02 2.72 -4.32
C ILE A 62 6.22 1.56 -5.31
N PRO A 63 7.15 0.62 -5.05
CA PRO A 63 7.38 -0.49 -5.95
C PRO A 63 6.19 -1.45 -5.96
N PRO A 64 5.81 -2.01 -7.12
CA PRO A 64 4.70 -2.95 -7.18
C PRO A 64 5.06 -4.26 -6.47
N ILE A 65 4.08 -4.84 -5.77
CA ILE A 65 4.16 -6.23 -5.27
C ILE A 65 3.47 -7.15 -6.28
N ASN A 66 2.15 -7.01 -6.43
CA ASN A 66 1.35 -7.76 -7.42
C ASN A 66 0.92 -6.91 -8.61
N CYS A 67 0.75 -5.60 -8.42
CA CYS A 67 0.42 -4.62 -9.45
C CYS A 67 0.91 -3.23 -9.03
N THR A 68 0.93 -2.30 -9.98
CA THR A 68 1.18 -0.88 -9.71
C THR A 68 0.01 -0.25 -8.98
N TYR A 69 0.26 0.89 -8.32
CA TYR A 69 -0.79 1.65 -7.64
C TYR A 69 -1.88 2.15 -8.61
N LEU A 70 -1.48 2.54 -9.83
CA LEU A 70 -2.42 2.95 -10.88
C LEU A 70 -3.35 1.80 -11.30
N GLU A 71 -2.80 0.60 -11.51
CA GLU A 71 -3.58 -0.58 -11.88
C GLU A 71 -4.54 -0.99 -10.76
N TRP A 72 -4.10 -0.91 -9.49
CA TRP A 72 -4.98 -1.16 -8.35
C TRP A 72 -6.14 -0.16 -8.32
N LEU A 73 -5.85 1.13 -8.52
CA LEU A 73 -6.87 2.18 -8.50
C LEU A 73 -7.90 2.02 -9.63
N GLN A 74 -7.44 1.64 -10.83
CA GLN A 74 -8.34 1.41 -11.97
C GLN A 74 -9.34 0.26 -11.72
N LYS A 75 -8.98 -0.69 -10.84
CA LYS A 75 -9.86 -1.80 -10.42
C LYS A 75 -10.90 -1.38 -9.38
N GLN A 76 -10.73 -0.27 -8.68
CA GLN A 76 -11.65 0.16 -7.62
C GLN A 76 -12.98 0.68 -8.16
N GLU A 77 -14.05 0.44 -7.41
CA GLU A 77 -15.38 0.96 -7.74
C GLU A 77 -15.44 2.49 -7.64
N ALA A 78 -16.29 3.10 -8.47
CA ALA A 78 -16.42 4.57 -8.50
C ALA A 78 -16.88 5.13 -7.14
N SER A 79 -17.72 4.38 -6.43
CA SER A 79 -18.22 4.74 -5.10
C SER A 79 -17.12 4.71 -4.03
N HIS A 80 -16.21 3.73 -4.09
CA HIS A 80 -15.06 3.65 -3.19
C HIS A 80 -14.14 4.86 -3.40
N LEU A 81 -13.79 5.16 -4.66
CA LEU A 81 -12.95 6.32 -5.00
C LEU A 81 -13.60 7.66 -4.60
N GLN A 82 -14.91 7.78 -4.74
CA GLN A 82 -15.63 9.02 -4.39
C GLN A 82 -15.50 9.38 -2.91
N ARG A 83 -15.37 8.39 -2.00
CA ARG A 83 -15.15 8.62 -0.55
C ARG A 83 -13.89 9.44 -0.26
N TYR A 84 -12.93 9.38 -1.18
CA TYR A 84 -11.62 10.06 -1.11
C TYR A 84 -11.54 11.29 -2.02
N GLY A 85 -12.67 11.74 -2.58
CA GLY A 85 -12.71 12.90 -3.49
C GLY A 85 -12.20 12.60 -4.90
N VAL A 86 -12.06 11.32 -5.23
CA VAL A 86 -11.49 10.86 -6.50
C VAL A 86 -12.60 10.51 -7.49
N LYS A 87 -12.53 11.04 -8.71
CA LYS A 87 -13.44 10.68 -9.80
C LYS A 87 -12.85 9.55 -10.64
N LYS A 88 -13.57 8.42 -10.76
CA LYS A 88 -13.19 7.33 -11.66
C LYS A 88 -13.25 7.81 -13.11
N LYS A 89 -12.11 7.82 -13.79
CA LYS A 89 -11.99 8.14 -15.21
C LYS A 89 -10.74 7.48 -15.81
N PRO A 90 -10.65 7.32 -17.13
CA PRO A 90 -9.40 6.95 -17.76
C PRO A 90 -8.30 7.94 -17.39
N CYS A 91 -7.22 7.44 -16.80
CA CYS A 91 -6.08 8.25 -16.37
C CYS A 91 -4.78 7.57 -16.80
N THR A 92 -3.90 8.36 -17.40
CA THR A 92 -2.49 8.01 -17.57
C THR A 92 -1.75 8.20 -16.25
N ILE A 93 -0.58 7.58 -16.11
CA ILE A 93 0.26 7.74 -14.92
C ILE A 93 0.55 9.23 -14.63
N VAL A 94 0.74 10.05 -15.67
CA VAL A 94 0.96 11.50 -15.54
C VAL A 94 -0.29 12.23 -15.01
N SER A 95 -1.47 11.93 -15.57
CA SER A 95 -2.72 12.53 -15.10
C SER A 95 -3.11 12.07 -13.69
N PHE A 96 -2.70 10.85 -13.32
CA PHE A 96 -2.89 10.30 -11.99
C PHE A 96 -2.14 11.12 -10.94
N TYR A 97 -0.86 11.44 -11.15
CA TYR A 97 -0.09 12.28 -10.20
C TYR A 97 -0.75 13.62 -9.91
N ARG A 98 -1.26 14.31 -10.94
CA ARG A 98 -1.80 15.67 -10.78
C ARG A 98 -3.07 15.73 -9.95
N GLU A 99 -3.86 14.67 -9.90
CA GLU A 99 -5.12 14.64 -9.16
C GLU A 99 -4.97 13.93 -7.81
N PHE A 100 -4.08 12.94 -7.72
CA PHE A 100 -3.92 12.11 -6.53
C PHE A 100 -2.82 12.55 -5.58
N CYS A 101 -1.82 13.32 -6.01
CA CYS A 101 -0.98 14.01 -5.04
C CYS A 101 -1.79 15.02 -4.18
N TRP A 102 -2.98 15.42 -4.66
CA TRP A 102 -3.93 16.25 -3.92
C TRP A 102 -4.98 15.41 -3.18
N ALA A 103 -5.47 14.33 -3.79
CA ALA A 103 -6.31 13.34 -3.13
C ALA A 103 -5.42 12.41 -2.29
N ASN A 104 -5.06 12.91 -1.12
CA ASN A 104 -4.35 12.24 -0.05
C ASN A 104 -4.23 10.70 -0.19
N ILE A 105 -3.11 10.23 -0.77
CA ILE A 105 -2.80 8.80 -1.00
C ILE A 105 -2.85 8.01 0.30
N SER A 106 -2.51 8.64 1.43
CA SER A 106 -2.55 7.97 2.72
C SER A 106 -3.97 7.56 3.10
N ALA A 107 -4.99 8.33 2.71
CA ALA A 107 -6.37 8.08 3.13
C ALA A 107 -7.02 6.93 2.37
N ILE A 108 -6.43 6.45 1.26
CA ILE A 108 -7.01 5.37 0.45
C ILE A 108 -6.59 4.04 1.08
N ASN A 109 -7.50 3.44 1.85
CA ASN A 109 -7.27 2.11 2.41
C ASN A 109 -7.35 1.05 1.32
N PHE A 110 -6.34 0.19 1.30
CA PHE A 110 -6.18 -0.89 0.32
C PHE A 110 -7.03 -2.13 0.62
N TYR A 111 -7.71 -2.14 1.77
CA TYR A 111 -8.33 -3.33 2.38
C TYR A 111 -9.86 -3.25 2.48
N ASP A 112 -10.46 -2.20 1.92
CA ASP A 112 -11.92 -1.97 1.83
C ASP A 112 -12.56 -2.69 0.62
#